data_AF-A0A010R3Q6-F1
#
_entry.id   AF-A0A010R3Q6-F1
#
_cell.length_a   1.000
_cell.length_b   1.000
_cell.length_c   1.000
_cell.angle_alpha   90.00
_cell.angle_beta   90.00
_cell.angle_gamma   90.00
#
_symmetry.space_group_name_H-M   'P 1'
#
loop_
_entity.id
_entity.type
_entity.pdbx_description
1 polymer ?
#
loop_
_entity_poly.entity_id
_entity_poly.type
_entity_poly.pdbx_seq_one_letter_code
_entity_poly.pdbx_strand_id
1 'polypeptide(L)'
;MATAMNEKDAVRDFIRSAEALTTSIENLREGDRSQVLLKLHELTIKVESPWETFVRLFLSEPAVLASVKILQDLNIFKKWKDNGSRPMSCAQLSDLAEGPCDAALLYRLLRLLVSNNIVEMTSDGVYKPTEFCNQLADSDFSTTAKF
;
A
#
# COMPACT_ATOMS: atom_id res chain seq x y z
N MET A 1 -42.50 14.61 4.62
CA MET A 1 -42.07 13.31 4.05
C MET A 1 -40.69 13.53 3.45
N ALA A 2 -39.64 13.02 4.09
CA ALA A 2 -38.29 13.10 3.54
C ALA A 2 -38.22 12.19 2.31
N THR A 3 -38.04 12.78 1.14
CA THR A 3 -37.86 12.05 -0.12
C THR A 3 -36.67 11.13 0.06
N ALA A 4 -36.89 9.81 -0.07
CA ALA A 4 -35.80 8.85 -0.01
C ALA A 4 -34.73 9.25 -1.04
N MET A 5 -33.51 9.46 -0.57
CA MET A 5 -32.39 9.87 -1.40
C MET A 5 -32.20 8.83 -2.52
N ASN A 6 -32.20 9.28 -3.77
CA ASN A 6 -31.98 8.41 -4.93
C ASN A 6 -30.57 7.81 -4.84
N GLU A 7 -30.41 6.54 -5.22
CA GLU A 7 -29.14 5.80 -5.19
C GLU A 7 -28.01 6.55 -5.93
N LYS A 8 -28.32 7.17 -7.08
CA LYS A 8 -27.36 7.98 -7.83
C LYS A 8 -26.96 9.27 -7.13
N ASP A 9 -27.81 9.82 -6.27
CA ASP A 9 -27.48 11.00 -5.46
C ASP A 9 -26.61 10.58 -4.27
N ALA A 10 -26.94 9.46 -3.63
CA ALA A 10 -26.15 8.88 -2.54
C ALA A 10 -24.69 8.57 -2.94
N VAL A 11 -24.49 7.98 -4.13
CA VAL A 11 -23.14 7.71 -4.65
C VAL A 11 -22.36 9.01 -4.88
N ARG A 12 -22.99 10.04 -5.47
CA ARG A 12 -22.34 11.33 -5.72
C ARG A 12 -21.97 12.04 -4.43
N ASP A 13 -22.87 12.03 -3.44
CA ASP A 13 -22.61 12.64 -2.13
C ASP A 13 -21.49 11.92 -1.38
N PHE A 14 -21.41 10.59 -1.48
CA PHE A 14 -20.30 9.82 -0.92
C PHE A 14 -18.97 10.20 -1.57
N ILE A 15 -18.89 10.19 -2.91
CA ILE A 15 -17.65 10.52 -3.64
C ILE A 15 -17.18 11.93 -3.28
N ARG A 16 -18.09 12.92 -3.30
CA ARG A 16 -17.77 14.30 -2.89
C ARG A 16 -17.25 14.38 -1.46
N SER A 17 -17.87 13.65 -0.53
CA SER A 17 -17.46 13.66 0.88
C SER A 17 -16.10 12.98 1.06
N ALA A 18 -15.83 11.91 0.32
CA ALA A 18 -14.55 11.21 0.33
C ALA A 18 -13.42 12.11 -0.22
N GLU A 19 -13.66 12.83 -1.32
CA GLU A 19 -12.69 13.79 -1.89
C GLU A 19 -12.35 14.93 -0.90
N ALA A 20 -13.38 15.47 -0.22
CA ALA A 20 -13.17 16.47 0.82
C ALA A 20 -12.35 15.92 2.00
N LEU A 21 -12.59 14.66 2.38
CA LEU A 21 -11.84 13.97 3.43
C LEU A 21 -10.37 13.76 3.04
N THR A 22 -10.09 13.39 1.79
CA THR A 22 -8.71 13.22 1.29
C THR A 22 -7.85 14.45 1.53
N THR A 23 -8.42 15.66 1.41
CA THR A 23 -7.70 16.93 1.62
C THR A 23 -7.43 17.22 3.11
N SER A 24 -8.17 16.59 4.03
CA SER A 24 -8.10 16.87 5.47
C SER A 24 -7.57 15.70 6.30
N ILE A 25 -7.28 14.56 5.67
CA ILE A 25 -7.00 13.29 6.35
C ILE A 25 -5.77 13.34 7.25
N GLU A 26 -4.75 14.12 6.88
CA GLU A 26 -3.51 14.31 7.65
C GLU A 26 -3.73 15.02 8.99
N ASN A 27 -4.83 15.79 9.11
CA ASN A 27 -5.13 16.58 10.31
C ASN A 27 -6.20 15.94 11.20
N LEU A 28 -6.66 14.73 10.87
CA LEU A 28 -7.67 14.04 11.66
C LEU A 28 -7.12 13.61 13.02
N ARG A 29 -7.95 13.73 14.05
CA ARG A 29 -7.66 13.13 15.35
C ARG A 29 -7.72 11.61 15.22
N GLU A 30 -6.95 10.91 16.03
CA GLU A 30 -6.83 9.46 15.99
C GLU A 30 -8.18 8.73 16.10
N GLY A 31 -9.07 9.22 16.97
CA GLY A 31 -10.43 8.68 17.11
C GLY A 31 -11.29 8.84 15.87
N ASP A 32 -11.19 9.97 15.18
CA ASP A 32 -11.93 10.24 13.94
C ASP A 32 -11.38 9.38 12.79
N ARG A 33 -10.04 9.30 12.69
CA ARG A 33 -9.34 8.43 11.74
C ARG A 33 -9.78 6.96 11.89
N SER A 34 -9.87 6.47 13.12
CA SER A 34 -10.28 5.09 13.41
C SER A 34 -11.73 4.82 12.99
N GLN A 35 -12.65 5.76 13.23
CA GLN A 35 -14.05 5.63 12.80
C GLN A 35 -14.19 5.60 11.28
N VAL A 36 -13.46 6.48 10.58
CA VAL A 36 -13.40 6.50 9.11
C VAL A 36 -12.91 5.16 8.58
N LEU A 37 -11.80 4.63 9.11
CA LEU A 37 -11.23 3.36 8.67
C LEU A 37 -12.21 2.20 8.87
N LEU A 38 -12.85 2.10 10.03
CA LEU A 38 -13.87 1.08 10.30
C LEU A 38 -15.01 1.15 9.29
N LYS A 39 -15.47 2.36 8.96
CA LYS A 39 -16.56 2.54 8.00
C LYS A 39 -16.14 2.17 6.58
N LEU A 40 -14.92 2.52 6.17
CA LEU A 40 -14.37 2.14 4.88
C LEU A 40 -14.27 0.61 4.75
N HIS A 41 -13.75 -0.08 5.77
CA HIS A 41 -13.70 -1.54 5.77
C HIS A 41 -15.09 -2.19 5.66
N GLU A 42 -16.07 -1.68 6.42
CA GLU A 42 -17.46 -2.15 6.33
C GLU A 42 -18.04 -1.96 4.92
N LEU A 43 -17.78 -0.81 4.29
CA LEU A 43 -18.25 -0.51 2.93
C LEU A 43 -17.58 -1.39 1.89
N THR A 44 -16.25 -1.59 1.97
CA THR A 44 -15.52 -2.47 1.06
C THR A 44 -16.11 -3.88 1.07
N ILE A 45 -16.35 -4.46 2.25
CA ILE A 45 -16.94 -5.81 2.39
C ILE A 45 -18.33 -5.90 1.76
N LYS A 46 -19.12 -4.81 1.80
CA LYS A 46 -20.49 -4.79 1.26
C LYS A 46 -20.55 -4.54 -0.25
N VAL A 47 -19.58 -3.81 -0.79
CA VAL A 47 -19.56 -3.41 -2.22
C VAL A 47 -18.82 -4.44 -3.07
N GLU A 48 -17.82 -5.12 -2.52
CA GLU A 48 -17.11 -6.17 -3.24
C GLU A 48 -18.05 -7.31 -3.66
N SER A 49 -17.93 -7.73 -4.91
CA SER A 49 -18.50 -8.99 -5.37
C SER A 49 -17.74 -10.19 -4.76
N PRO A 50 -18.36 -11.38 -4.68
CA PRO A 50 -17.69 -12.57 -4.17
C PRO A 50 -16.36 -12.90 -4.89
N TRP A 51 -16.28 -12.60 -6.19
CA TRP A 51 -15.05 -12.79 -6.97
C TRP A 51 -13.96 -11.79 -6.57
N GLU A 52 -14.30 -10.51 -6.39
CA GLU A 52 -13.34 -9.48 -5.96
C GLU A 52 -12.80 -9.79 -4.56
N THR A 53 -13.66 -10.21 -3.63
CA THR A 53 -13.24 -10.66 -2.30
C THR A 53 -12.30 -11.86 -2.37
N PHE A 54 -12.59 -12.85 -3.23
CA PHE A 54 -11.70 -14.00 -3.43
C PHE A 54 -10.33 -13.57 -3.97
N VAL A 55 -10.29 -12.73 -5.01
CA VAL A 55 -9.04 -12.21 -5.58
C VAL A 55 -8.23 -11.46 -4.53
N ARG A 56 -8.88 -10.59 -3.74
CA ARG A 56 -8.18 -9.82 -2.69
C ARG A 56 -7.56 -10.74 -1.63
N LEU A 57 -8.35 -11.64 -1.04
CA LEU A 57 -7.91 -12.48 0.08
C LEU A 57 -6.92 -13.58 -0.33
N PHE A 58 -7.12 -14.22 -1.49
CA PHE A 58 -6.36 -15.40 -1.87
C PHE A 58 -5.22 -15.12 -2.84
N LEU A 59 -5.28 -14.02 -3.59
CA LEU A 59 -4.26 -13.70 -4.60
C LEU A 59 -3.48 -12.45 -4.21
N SER A 60 -4.15 -11.33 -3.96
CA SER A 60 -3.49 -10.04 -3.77
C SER A 60 -2.79 -9.93 -2.42
N GLU A 61 -3.50 -10.10 -1.31
CA GLU A 61 -2.94 -9.92 0.04
C GLU A 61 -1.74 -10.86 0.32
N PRO A 62 -1.80 -12.18 0.00
CA PRO A 62 -0.65 -13.07 0.20
C PRO A 62 0.53 -12.72 -0.69
N ALA A 63 0.30 -12.31 -1.95
CA ALA A 63 1.37 -11.94 -2.86
C ALA A 63 2.07 -10.64 -2.42
N VAL A 64 1.31 -9.68 -1.86
CA VAL A 64 1.87 -8.45 -1.28
C VAL A 64 2.74 -8.80 -0.08
N LEU A 65 2.24 -9.62 0.83
CA LEU A 65 3.00 -10.03 2.01
C LEU A 65 4.29 -10.77 1.64
N ALA A 66 4.21 -11.72 0.70
CA ALA A 66 5.38 -12.43 0.20
C ALA A 66 6.40 -11.47 -0.44
N SER A 67 5.94 -10.47 -1.19
CA SER A 67 6.81 -9.46 -1.80
C SER A 67 7.53 -8.63 -0.74
N VAL A 68 6.82 -8.17 0.30
CA VAL A 68 7.43 -7.45 1.44
C VAL A 68 8.49 -8.32 2.10
N LYS A 69 8.17 -9.59 2.38
CA LYS A 69 9.09 -10.53 3.03
C LYS A 69 10.35 -10.78 2.20
N ILE A 70 10.21 -10.99 0.89
CA ILE A 70 11.36 -11.18 -0.02
C ILE A 70 12.28 -9.95 0.02
N LEU A 71 11.73 -8.74 -0.05
CA LEU A 71 12.53 -7.52 -0.02
C LEU A 71 13.19 -7.28 1.35
N GLN A 72 12.54 -7.70 2.44
CA GLN A 72 13.15 -7.70 3.79
C GLN A 72 14.29 -8.72 3.90
N ASP A 73 14.11 -9.93 3.40
CA ASP A 73 15.12 -11.00 3.44
C ASP A 73 16.36 -10.65 2.60
N LEU A 74 16.16 -9.92 1.51
CA LEU A 74 17.24 -9.35 0.70
C LEU A 74 17.81 -8.04 1.29
N ASN A 75 17.36 -7.64 2.47
CA ASN A 75 17.75 -6.41 3.17
C ASN A 75 17.61 -5.13 2.32
N ILE A 76 16.72 -5.14 1.32
CA ILE A 76 16.56 -4.05 0.35
C ILE A 76 16.01 -2.81 1.06
N PHE A 77 14.95 -2.93 1.88
CA PHE A 77 14.34 -1.77 2.53
C PHE A 77 15.31 -1.01 3.44
N LYS A 78 16.10 -1.74 4.24
CA LYS A 78 17.11 -1.14 5.12
C LYS A 78 18.17 -0.40 4.33
N LYS A 79 18.79 -1.07 3.36
CA LYS A 79 19.84 -0.46 2.54
C LYS A 79 19.32 0.70 1.69
N TRP A 80 18.06 0.64 1.27
CA TRP A 80 17.43 1.72 0.52
C TRP A 80 17.23 2.96 1.41
N LYS A 81 16.81 2.75 2.66
CA LYS A 81 16.73 3.80 3.68
C LYS A 81 18.11 4.38 4.03
N ASP A 82 19.12 3.53 4.21
CA ASP A 82 20.51 3.95 4.47
C ASP A 82 21.09 4.77 3.30
N ASN A 83 20.61 4.51 2.08
CA ASN A 83 20.93 5.27 0.87
C ASN A 83 20.03 6.52 0.68
N GLY A 84 19.37 6.98 1.75
CA GLY A 84 18.58 8.21 1.81
C GLY A 84 17.18 8.11 1.21
N SER A 85 16.63 6.90 1.02
CA SER A 85 15.30 6.67 0.44
C SER A 85 15.05 7.39 -0.89
N ARG A 86 16.11 7.57 -1.68
CA ARG A 86 16.04 8.24 -2.99
C ARG A 86 15.36 7.37 -4.04
N PRO A 87 14.78 7.96 -5.10
CA PRO A 87 14.26 7.18 -6.21
C PRO A 87 15.34 6.31 -6.87
N MET A 88 15.03 5.03 -7.11
CA MET A 88 15.96 4.04 -7.66
C MET A 88 15.27 3.14 -8.69
N SER A 89 16.02 2.74 -9.72
CA SER A 89 15.60 1.75 -10.71
C SER A 89 15.71 0.32 -10.17
N CYS A 90 15.03 -0.64 -10.83
CA CYS A 90 15.16 -2.05 -10.47
C CYS A 90 16.60 -2.57 -10.52
N ALA A 91 17.41 -2.13 -11.49
CA ALA A 91 18.82 -2.52 -11.57
C ALA A 91 19.62 -2.01 -10.36
N GLN A 92 19.40 -0.76 -9.96
CA GLN A 92 20.07 -0.20 -8.78
C GLN A 92 19.60 -0.86 -7.48
N LEU A 93 18.34 -1.27 -7.39
CA LEU A 93 17.81 -1.99 -6.23
C LEU A 93 18.26 -3.45 -6.18
N SER A 94 18.42 -4.11 -7.33
CA SER A 94 18.99 -5.45 -7.38
C SER A 94 20.46 -5.45 -6.95
N ASP A 95 21.23 -4.44 -7.34
CA ASP A 95 22.61 -4.26 -6.90
C ASP A 95 22.72 -3.96 -5.40
N LEU A 96 21.66 -3.41 -4.81
CA LEU A 96 21.58 -3.11 -3.39
C LEU A 96 21.29 -4.36 -2.56
N ALA A 97 20.67 -5.39 -3.12
CA ALA A 97 20.23 -6.58 -2.40
C ALA A 97 21.39 -7.32 -1.69
N GLU A 98 21.09 -7.95 -0.56
CA GLU A 98 21.95 -8.97 0.04
C GLU A 98 21.77 -10.30 -0.66
N GLY A 99 22.54 -10.49 -1.74
CA GLY A 99 22.56 -11.72 -2.52
C GLY A 99 22.01 -11.53 -3.94
N PRO A 100 21.98 -12.63 -4.73
CA PRO A 100 21.49 -12.58 -6.12
C PRO A 100 20.02 -12.16 -6.17
N CYS A 101 19.74 -11.07 -6.88
CA CYS A 101 18.39 -10.58 -7.11
C CYS A 101 18.21 -10.29 -8.60
N ASP A 102 17.24 -10.94 -9.23
CA ASP A 102 16.92 -10.67 -10.62
C ASP A 102 16.09 -9.39 -10.73
N ALA A 103 16.56 -8.43 -11.53
CA ALA A 103 15.92 -7.13 -11.69
C ALA A 103 14.51 -7.23 -12.31
N ALA A 104 14.24 -8.22 -13.17
CA ALA A 104 12.92 -8.41 -13.77
C ALA A 104 11.91 -9.00 -12.78
N LEU A 105 12.34 -9.91 -11.91
CA LEU A 105 11.54 -10.36 -10.77
C LEU A 105 11.25 -9.19 -9.83
N LEU A 106 12.28 -8.41 -9.47
CA LEU A 106 12.13 -7.25 -8.59
C LEU A 106 11.15 -6.22 -9.16
N TYR A 107 11.17 -5.97 -10.48
CA TYR A 107 10.19 -5.13 -11.15
C TYR A 107 8.74 -5.60 -10.91
N ARG A 108 8.48 -6.92 -11.02
CA ARG A 108 7.15 -7.48 -10.80
C ARG A 108 6.70 -7.33 -9.34
N LEU A 109 7.60 -7.58 -8.40
CA LEU A 109 7.32 -7.41 -6.97
C LEU A 109 7.04 -5.93 -6.64
N LEU A 110 7.87 -5.01 -7.11
CA LEU A 110 7.70 -3.58 -6.88
C LEU A 110 6.40 -3.04 -7.51
N ARG A 111 6.01 -3.50 -8.70
CA ARG A 111 4.71 -3.14 -9.30
C ARG A 111 3.53 -3.55 -8.43
N LEU A 112 3.61 -4.71 -7.79
CA LEU A 112 2.59 -5.15 -6.82
C LEU A 112 2.62 -4.31 -5.54
N LEU A 113 3.80 -3.93 -5.04
CA LEU A 113 3.91 -3.04 -3.89
C LEU A 113 3.40 -1.62 -4.19
N VAL A 114 3.55 -1.16 -5.45
CA VAL A 114 3.01 0.12 -5.93
C VAL A 114 1.49 0.10 -5.96
N SER A 115 0.85 -0.96 -6.46
CA SER A 115 -0.62 -1.04 -6.46
C SER A 115 -1.22 -1.09 -5.06
N ASN A 116 -0.40 -1.34 -4.04
CA ASN A 116 -0.81 -1.40 -2.63
C ASN A 116 -0.25 -0.23 -1.79
N ASN A 117 0.24 0.84 -2.44
CA ASN A 117 0.76 2.05 -1.79
C ASN A 117 1.91 1.81 -0.78
N ILE A 118 2.62 0.71 -0.90
CA ILE A 118 3.82 0.43 -0.09
C ILE A 118 5.02 1.15 -0.72
N VAL A 119 5.09 1.23 -2.04
CA VAL A 119 6.15 1.92 -2.78
C VAL A 119 5.49 2.87 -3.78
N GLU A 120 6.13 3.99 -4.09
CA GLU A 120 5.69 4.92 -5.13
C GLU A 120 6.48 4.69 -6.43
N MET A 121 5.83 4.79 -7.58
CA MET A 121 6.48 4.74 -8.89
C MET A 121 6.56 6.15 -9.47
N THR A 122 7.76 6.74 -9.48
CA THR A 122 7.96 8.14 -9.88
C THR A 122 8.06 8.31 -11.40
N SER A 123 8.55 7.28 -12.09
CA SER A 123 8.58 7.16 -13.55
C SER A 123 8.66 5.68 -13.92
N ASP A 124 8.58 5.36 -15.21
CA ASP A 124 8.62 3.95 -15.62
C ASP A 124 9.91 3.25 -15.17
N GLY A 125 9.76 2.15 -14.43
CA GLY A 125 10.87 1.41 -13.83
C GLY A 125 11.63 2.10 -12.68
N VAL A 126 11.18 3.26 -12.18
CA VAL A 126 11.82 3.98 -11.05
C VAL A 126 10.86 4.10 -9.88
N TYR A 127 11.36 3.73 -8.71
CA TYR A 127 10.57 3.57 -7.50
C TYR A 127 11.12 4.42 -6.36
N LYS A 128 10.27 4.78 -5.40
CA LYS A 128 10.61 5.54 -4.20
C LYS A 128 9.88 4.94 -2.97
N PRO A 129 10.54 4.78 -1.82
CA PRO A 129 9.88 4.32 -0.60
C PRO A 129 8.82 5.31 -0.12
N THR A 130 7.64 4.82 0.27
CA THR A 130 6.69 5.61 1.06
C THR A 130 7.13 5.67 2.53
N GLU A 131 6.44 6.46 3.35
CA GLU A 131 6.66 6.49 4.79
C GLU A 131 6.53 5.09 5.43
N PHE A 132 5.50 4.34 5.02
CA PHE A 132 5.30 2.97 5.49
C PHE A 132 6.47 2.05 5.10
N CYS A 133 6.98 2.14 3.87
CA CYS A 133 8.17 1.38 3.46
C CYS A 133 9.40 1.73 4.29
N ASN A 134 9.57 3.00 4.68
CA ASN A 134 10.68 3.41 5.54
C ASN A 134 10.54 2.87 6.97
N GLN A 135 9.31 2.66 7.46
CA GLN A 135 9.06 1.99 8.75
C GLN A 135 9.37 0.49 8.67
N LEU A 136 9.11 -0.17 7.53
CA LEU A 136 9.47 -1.59 7.31
C LEU A 136 10.98 -1.87 7.40
N ALA A 137 11.81 -0.84 7.22
CA ALA A 137 13.26 -0.90 7.37
C ALA A 137 13.73 -0.85 8.84
N ASP A 138 12.89 -0.37 9.76
CA ASP A 138 13.23 -0.24 11.17
C ASP A 138 13.07 -1.58 11.90
N SER A 139 14.05 -1.92 12.74
CA SER A 139 14.12 -3.22 13.43
C SER A 139 12.92 -3.48 14.34
N ASP A 140 12.37 -2.42 14.94
CA ASP A 140 11.24 -2.52 15.87
C ASP A 140 9.96 -2.92 15.14
N PHE A 141 9.76 -2.39 13.94
CA PHE A 141 8.61 -2.70 13.09
C PHE A 141 8.78 -4.05 12.37
N SER A 142 10.01 -4.33 11.89
CA SER A 142 10.35 -5.60 11.24
C SER A 142 10.24 -6.80 12.19
N THR A 143 10.51 -6.62 13.49
CA THR A 143 10.40 -7.71 14.48
C THR A 143 8.96 -8.13 14.74
N THR A 144 7.99 -7.21 14.65
CA THR A 144 6.55 -7.51 14.76
C THR A 144 6.02 -8.22 13.50
N ALA A 145 6.68 -8.05 12.35
CA ALA A 145 6.32 -8.65 11.06
C ALA A 145 7.05 -9.98 10.77
N LYS A 146 7.51 -10.71 11.80
CA LYS A 146 8.06 -12.07 11.63
C LYS A 146 6.91 -13.06 11.39
N PHE A 147 6.57 -13.25 10.11
CA PHE A 147 5.70 -14.32 9.63
C PHE A 147 6.51 -15.60 9.35
#